data_AF-A0A386H190-F1
#
_entry.id   AF-A0A386H190-F1
#
_cell.length_a   1.000
_cell.length_b   1.000
_cell.length_c   1.000
_cell.angle_alpha   90.00
_cell.angle_beta   90.00
_cell.angle_gamma   90.00
#
_symmetry.space_group_name_H-M   'P 1'
#
loop_
_entity.id
_entity.type
_entity.pdbx_description
1 polymer ?
#
loop_
_entity_poly.entity_id
_entity_poly.type
_entity_poly.pdbx_seq_one_letter_code
_entity_poly.pdbx_strand_id
1 'polypeptide(L)'
;MDVTKGNIYDILNGNRWFLIPGYQKYYSLEIEQCSRLWKSIVEMRKKAEIGYFVGSIVNIVVPAGVQEYMIIDGQQRLMALRRCVM
;
A
#
# COMPACT_ATOMS: atom_id res chain seq x y z
N MET A 1 8.27 -17.59 -4.93
CA MET A 1 7.70 -16.39 -4.29
C MET A 1 8.64 -15.25 -4.64
N ASP A 2 8.23 -14.37 -5.55
CA ASP A 2 9.07 -13.25 -5.97
C ASP A 2 8.90 -12.06 -5.03
N VAL A 3 10.02 -11.58 -4.47
CA VAL A 3 10.04 -10.40 -3.61
C VAL A 3 10.58 -9.24 -4.42
N THR A 4 9.72 -8.31 -4.77
CA THR A 4 10.12 -7.10 -5.50
C THR A 4 10.11 -5.90 -4.55
N LYS A 5 11.24 -5.20 -4.45
CA LYS A 5 11.29 -3.87 -3.83
C LYS A 5 10.85 -2.86 -4.88
N GLY A 6 9.70 -2.25 -4.70
CA GLY A 6 9.15 -1.23 -5.60
C GLY A 6 8.98 0.10 -4.88
N ASN A 7 8.98 1.19 -5.64
CA ASN A 7 8.62 2.48 -5.08
C ASN A 7 7.09 2.54 -4.89
N ILE A 8 6.62 3.37 -3.96
CA ILE A 8 5.19 3.62 -3.75
C ILE A 8 4.52 4.13 -5.02
N TYR A 9 5.26 4.85 -5.86
CA TYR A 9 4.79 5.30 -7.17
C TYR A 9 4.40 4.13 -8.08
N ASP A 10 5.15 3.02 -8.09
CA ASP A 10 4.84 1.88 -8.97
C ASP A 10 3.56 1.14 -8.57
N ILE A 11 3.09 1.37 -7.34
CA ILE A 11 1.86 0.81 -6.78
C ILE A 11 0.70 1.79 -7.00
N LEU A 12 0.93 3.10 -6.87
CA LEU A 12 -0.10 4.14 -6.96
C LEU A 12 -0.33 4.70 -8.37
N ASN A 13 0.58 4.47 -9.33
CA ASN A 13 0.51 4.99 -10.71
C ASN A 13 -0.65 4.40 -11.56
N GLY A 14 -1.46 3.49 -11.01
CA GLY A 14 -2.66 2.98 -11.68
C GLY A 14 -2.44 1.91 -12.77
N ASN A 15 -1.19 1.58 -13.10
CA ASN A 15 -0.88 0.50 -14.05
C ASN A 15 -1.22 -0.91 -13.53
N ARG A 16 -1.47 -1.05 -12.22
CA ARG A 16 -1.79 -2.32 -11.57
C ARG A 16 -3.18 -2.26 -10.97
N TRP A 17 -3.98 -3.28 -11.24
CA TRP A 17 -5.33 -3.38 -10.69
C TRP A 17 -5.28 -4.24 -9.45
N PHE A 18 -5.63 -3.66 -8.30
CA PHE A 18 -5.62 -4.37 -7.02
C PHE A 18 -7.03 -4.87 -6.69
N LEU A 19 -7.19 -6.19 -6.63
CA LEU A 19 -8.44 -6.83 -6.23
C LEU A 19 -8.40 -7.14 -4.73
N ILE A 20 -9.41 -6.65 -4.02
CA ILE A 20 -9.65 -7.00 -2.61
C ILE A 20 -10.67 -8.15 -2.57
N PRO A 21 -10.31 -9.32 -2.05
CA PRO A 21 -11.25 -10.42 -1.91
C PRO A 21 -12.30 -10.14 -0.83
N GLY A 22 -13.54 -10.56 -1.09
CA GLY A 22 -14.70 -10.30 -0.20
C GLY A 22 -14.66 -11.02 1.16
N TYR A 23 -13.72 -11.94 1.38
CA TYR A 23 -13.53 -12.60 2.67
C TYR A 23 -12.69 -11.77 3.67
N GLN A 24 -12.09 -10.66 3.24
CA GLN A 24 -11.33 -9.80 4.13
C GLN A 24 -12.25 -8.86 4.93
N LYS A 25 -11.80 -8.46 6.14
CA LYS A 25 -12.57 -7.56 7.01
C LYS A 25 -12.71 -6.17 6.39
N TYR A 26 -13.83 -5.51 6.68
CA TYR A 26 -14.01 -4.10 6.38
C TYR A 26 -12.96 -3.24 7.11
N TYR A 27 -12.51 -2.21 6.42
CA TYR A 27 -11.58 -1.25 6.99
C TYR A 27 -12.33 -0.15 7.71
N SER A 28 -11.90 0.14 8.93
CA SER A 28 -12.19 1.40 9.61
C SER A 28 -10.88 2.18 9.70
N LEU A 29 -10.55 2.91 8.63
CA LEU A 29 -9.39 3.80 8.67
C LEU A 29 -9.80 5.12 9.32
N GLU A 30 -9.34 5.36 10.53
CA GLU A 30 -9.57 6.62 11.22
C GLU A 30 -8.58 7.69 10.76
N ILE A 31 -9.02 8.96 10.76
CA ILE A 31 -8.18 10.11 10.36
C ILE A 31 -6.90 10.18 11.20
N GLU A 32 -6.94 9.72 12.45
CA GLU A 32 -5.77 9.65 13.33
C GLU A 32 -4.66 8.75 12.76
N GLN A 33 -5.03 7.63 12.12
CA GLN A 33 -4.05 6.73 11.49
C GLN A 33 -3.33 7.43 10.32
N CYS A 34 -4.06 8.22 9.52
CA CYS A 34 -3.43 9.06 8.49
C CYS A 34 -2.51 10.12 9.07
N SER A 35 -2.92 10.77 10.17
CA SER A 35 -2.09 11.78 10.83
C SER A 35 -0.77 11.19 11.35
N ARG A 36 -0.81 9.98 11.92
CA ARG A 36 0.40 9.26 12.37
C ARG A 36 1.31 8.89 11.22
N LEU A 37 0.77 8.37 10.13
CA LEU A 37 1.53 8.03 8.93
C LEU A 37 2.17 9.29 8.32
N TRP A 38 1.41 10.37 8.18
CA TRP A 38 1.91 11.64 7.66
C TRP A 38 3.03 12.24 8.53
N LYS A 39 2.86 12.24 9.86
CA LYS A 39 3.90 12.70 10.79
C LYS A 39 5.18 11.89 10.62
N SER A 40 5.09 10.57 10.48
CA SER A 40 6.28 9.73 10.29
C SER A 40 7.02 10.03 8.99
N ILE A 41 6.30 10.33 7.89
CA ILE A 41 6.90 10.73 6.61
C ILE A 41 7.61 12.10 6.74
N VAL A 42 6.97 13.06 7.41
CA VAL A 42 7.55 14.39 7.65
C VAL A 42 8.78 14.31 8.55
N GLU A 43 8.74 13.48 9.59
CA GLU A 43 9.89 13.23 10.48
C GLU A 43 11.05 12.56 9.75
N MET A 44 10.78 11.58 8.89
CA MET A 44 11.81 10.97 8.03
C MET A 44 12.51 12.03 7.18
N ARG A 45 11.74 12.93 6.54
CA ARG A 45 12.31 14.03 5.74
C ARG A 45 13.20 14.96 6.58
N LYS A 46 12.84 15.22 7.84
CA LYS A 46 13.64 16.02 8.77
C LYS A 46 14.93 15.31 9.22
N LYS A 47 14.92 13.98 9.32
CA LYS A 47 16.08 13.17 9.72
C LYS A 47 17.01 12.81 8.57
N ALA A 48 16.70 13.22 7.33
CA ALA A 48 17.44 12.87 6.11
C ALA A 48 17.60 11.35 5.90
N GLU A 49 16.66 10.55 6.43
CA GLU A 49 16.63 9.11 6.18
C GLU A 49 16.20 8.84 4.73
N ILE A 50 16.94 7.94 4.06
CA ILE A 50 16.90 7.74 2.60
C ILE A 50 15.67 6.92 2.15
N GLY A 51 14.84 6.44 3.09
CA GLY A 51 13.59 5.76 2.75
C GLY A 51 12.79 5.32 3.95
N TYR A 52 11.47 5.51 3.87
CA TYR A 52 10.51 5.03 4.86
C TYR A 52 9.97 3.67 4.43
N PHE A 53 10.16 2.67 5.29
CA PHE A 53 9.55 1.36 5.08
C PHE A 53 8.10 1.38 5.54
N VAL A 54 7.17 1.49 4.59
CA VAL A 54 5.72 1.48 4.88
C VAL A 54 5.21 0.09 5.25
N GLY A 55 5.91 -0.96 4.81
CA GLY A 55 5.52 -2.35 5.02
C GLY A 55 5.58 -3.18 3.75
N SER A 56 5.35 -4.48 3.90
CA SER A 56 5.18 -5.43 2.80
C SER A 56 3.69 -5.55 2.41
N ILE A 57 3.47 -5.84 1.13
CA ILE A 57 2.16 -6.18 0.57
C ILE A 57 2.32 -7.52 -0.12
N VAL A 58 1.44 -8.47 0.22
CA VAL A 58 1.43 -9.81 -0.38
C VAL A 58 0.27 -9.88 -1.36
N ASN A 59 0.58 -10.16 -2.62
CA ASN A 59 -0.39 -10.27 -3.68
C ASN A 59 -0.12 -11.51 -4.54
N ILE A 60 -1.16 -11.96 -5.25
CA ILE A 60 -1.08 -12.99 -6.27
C ILE A 60 -1.54 -12.42 -7.60
N VAL A 61 -0.81 -12.78 -8.66
CA VAL A 61 -1.15 -12.38 -10.03
C VAL A 61 -2.26 -13.30 -10.53
N VAL A 62 -3.38 -12.71 -10.96
CA VAL A 62 -4.46 -13.42 -11.62
C VAL A 62 -4.29 -13.26 -13.13
N PRO A 63 -4.11 -14.34 -13.91
CA PRO A 63 -3.94 -14.25 -15.35
C PRO A 63 -5.30 -14.01 -16.03
N ALA A 64 -5.81 -12.77 -15.97
CA ALA A 64 -7.08 -12.36 -16.56
C ALA A 64 -6.90 -11.35 -17.73
N GLY A 65 -5.76 -11.41 -18.45
CA GLY A 65 -5.45 -10.55 -19.59
C GLY A 65 -5.04 -9.11 -19.23
N VAL A 66 -5.49 -8.61 -18.08
CA VAL A 66 -4.99 -7.41 -17.39
C VAL A 66 -4.15 -7.87 -16.20
N GLN A 67 -3.09 -7.13 -15.86
CA GLN A 67 -2.29 -7.39 -14.65
C GLN A 67 -3.13 -7.11 -13.38
N GLU A 68 -3.98 -8.07 -13.04
CA GLU A 68 -4.77 -8.09 -11.82
C GLU A 68 -3.95 -8.72 -10.69
N TYR A 69 -3.87 -7.98 -9.59
CA TYR A 69 -3.16 -8.37 -8.38
C TYR A 69 -4.18 -8.51 -7.26
N MET A 70 -4.49 -9.74 -6.88
CA MET A 70 -5.34 -10.01 -5.73
C MET A 70 -4.53 -9.95 -4.44
N ILE A 71 -4.98 -9.14 -3.49
CA ILE A 71 -4.26 -8.90 -2.23
C ILE A 71 -4.60 -9.98 -1.22
N ILE A 72 -3.57 -10.65 -0.71
CA ILE A 72 -3.70 -11.64 0.38
C ILE A 72 -3.45 -10.97 1.74
N ASP A 73 -2.43 -10.11 1.82
CA ASP A 73 -2.06 -9.37 3.03
C ASP A 73 -1.51 -7.97 2.68
N GLY A 74 -1.65 -7.02 3.61
CA GLY A 74 -1.29 -5.62 3.41
C GLY A 74 -2.41 -4.75 2.84
N GLN A 75 -3.63 -5.29 2.78
CA GLN A 75 -4.85 -4.62 2.34
C GLN A 75 -5.10 -3.29 3.10
N GLN A 76 -5.01 -3.30 4.43
CA GLN A 76 -5.17 -2.08 5.25
C GLN A 76 -4.07 -1.05 4.98
N ARG A 77 -2.83 -1.49 4.74
CA ARG A 77 -1.71 -0.58 4.43
C ARG A 77 -1.90 0.08 3.07
N LEU A 78 -2.32 -0.69 2.07
CA LEU A 78 -2.62 -0.16 0.74
C LEU A 78 -3.78 0.85 0.81
N MET A 79 -4.84 0.53 1.54
CA MET A 79 -5.97 1.43 1.74
C MET A 79 -5.57 2.69 2.51
N ALA A 80 -4.73 2.56 3.53
CA ALA A 80 -4.17 3.70 4.26
C ALA A 80 -3.35 4.59 3.35
N LEU A 81 -2.42 4.03 2.59
CA LEU A 81 -1.62 4.78 1.63
C LEU A 81 -2.48 5.48 0.60
N ARG A 82 -3.44 4.78 0.00
CA ARG A 82 -4.36 5.37 -0.97
C ARG A 82 -5.20 6.49 -0.37
N ARG A 83 -5.64 6.37 0.88
CA ARG A 83 -6.51 7.35 1.55
C ARG A 83 -5.75 8.55 2.12
N CYS A 84 -4.51 8.36 2.56
CA CYS A 84 -3.74 9.41 3.23
C CYS A 84 -2.80 10.17 2.28
N VAL A 85 -2.41 9.59 1.14
CA VAL A 85 -1.47 10.19 0.17
C VAL A 85 -2.19 10.85 -1.01
N MET A 86 -3.42 10.44 -1.32
CA MET A 86 -4.29 11.05 -2.34
C MET A 86 -5.34 11.95 -1.67
#